data_AF-A0AAE5QDI4-F1
#
_entry.id   AF-A0AAE5QDI4-F1
#
_cell.length_a   1.000
_cell.length_b   1.000
_cell.length_c   1.000
_cell.angle_alpha   90.00
_cell.angle_beta   90.00
_cell.angle_gamma   90.00
#
_symmetry.space_group_name_H-M   'P 1'
#
loop_
_entity.id
_entity.type
_entity.pdbx_description
1 polymer ?
#
loop_
_entity_poly.entity_id
_entity_poly.type
_entity_poly.pdbx_seq_one_letter_code
_entity_poly.pdbx_strand_id
1 'polypeptide(L)'
;MKKHIHICLILLSIAVTQAQNSNTNIDLKTTIIPPAKVNRLTGDSYLIDFGKAFFGTIQLYSNKSQTDSLIIHLGEKLNDKNGVDKNPGATIRYQKIVLPQLTANTLILPKLIADKRNTTGAAIQLQDSIGVVMPFRYCEIENLKIPITELQIHQKALHHKFNDEASAFSSSNKILDSIWELCKHTIKATSFTGFYVDGDRERIPYEADAYINQLSHYSVDSLYIMARRTNSYFIENPTWPTEWLLHTVPMFYTDYMYTGDIEPLKQHYKNLKLKTLMELERADGLISSSSPNLNAAYIQKLGFKKADTKIKDIIDWPPAQKDTGWKLATPEGERDGYEIVPVNTVVNAFYYYNLTLMAEIATVLDKIEDAAFFNKKAKNVKTTMNTKFFNSDRGYYTDGEGSTHSSLHANMMPLAFGIVPKEHVKTVTEYIKTRGMACSVYGAQYLLEGLYLSNEAQYALDLITDTKGDRTWWNMIEIGATMTLEAWDVKYKPNADWNHAWGTAPLNITTRYMWGIKPKAAGFKIAEIQPQLANLKFSNIKVPTMNGVIKASFKKDKKTHQYIIEIPENMSAEFKVPLINLKGRHNGKKIKPKQQIIILNSGNHTIDLKQ
;
A
#
# COMPACT_ATOMS: atom_id res chain seq x y z
N MET A 1 -15.05 38.85 20.08
CA MET A 1 -15.26 37.37 19.95
C MET A 1 -14.82 36.80 18.59
N LYS A 2 -15.36 37.23 17.43
CA LYS A 2 -14.99 36.64 16.11
C LYS A 2 -13.50 36.75 15.73
N LYS A 3 -12.82 37.87 16.04
CA LYS A 3 -11.37 38.04 15.79
C LYS A 3 -10.48 37.14 16.65
N HIS A 4 -10.90 36.76 17.87
CA HIS A 4 -10.11 35.90 18.74
C HIS A 4 -10.29 34.41 18.41
N ILE A 5 -11.45 34.02 17.87
CA ILE A 5 -11.69 32.67 17.36
C ILE A 5 -10.83 32.38 16.13
N HIS A 6 -10.65 33.36 15.22
CA HIS A 6 -9.75 33.19 14.07
C HIS A 6 -8.27 33.12 14.46
N ILE A 7 -7.83 33.89 15.46
CA ILE A 7 -6.45 33.81 15.96
C ILE A 7 -6.20 32.47 16.67
N CYS A 8 -7.16 31.96 17.45
CA CYS A 8 -7.06 30.62 18.03
C CYS A 8 -7.06 29.50 16.98
N LEU A 9 -7.85 29.59 15.90
CA LEU A 9 -7.84 28.62 14.80
C LEU A 9 -6.53 28.64 14.00
N ILE A 10 -5.95 29.83 13.78
CA ILE A 10 -4.65 29.98 13.11
C ILE A 10 -3.52 29.48 14.02
N LEU A 11 -3.57 29.75 15.32
CA LEU A 11 -2.60 29.20 16.27
C LEU A 11 -2.73 27.68 16.44
N LEU A 12 -3.95 27.12 16.36
CA LEU A 12 -4.17 25.67 16.35
C LEU A 12 -3.62 25.03 15.06
N SER A 13 -3.83 25.66 13.90
CA SER A 13 -3.31 25.13 12.62
C SER A 13 -1.77 25.21 12.53
N ILE A 14 -1.15 26.26 13.10
CA ILE A 14 0.30 26.39 13.22
C ILE A 14 0.87 25.39 14.23
N ALA A 15 0.19 25.15 15.36
CA ALA A 15 0.61 24.16 16.35
C ALA A 15 0.48 22.71 15.83
N VAL A 16 -0.56 22.41 15.05
CA VAL A 16 -0.74 21.09 14.41
C VAL A 16 0.31 20.85 13.32
N THR A 17 0.70 21.89 12.56
CA THR A 17 1.79 21.78 11.57
C THR A 17 3.18 21.69 12.22
N GLN A 18 3.45 22.38 13.33
CA GLN A 18 4.73 22.25 14.04
C GLN A 18 4.85 20.94 14.85
N ALA A 19 3.76 20.42 15.43
CA ALA A 19 3.78 19.14 16.14
C ALA A 19 3.98 17.93 15.21
N GLN A 20 3.76 18.10 13.90
CA GLN A 20 4.03 17.09 12.88
C GLN A 20 5.49 17.10 12.37
N ASN A 21 6.36 17.97 12.88
CA ASN A 21 7.73 18.13 12.32
C ASN A 21 8.82 17.37 13.09
N SER A 22 8.48 16.63 14.15
CA SER A 22 9.44 15.76 14.82
C SER A 22 9.34 14.33 14.29
N ASN A 23 10.25 13.97 13.37
CA ASN A 23 10.37 12.61 12.86
C ASN A 23 10.83 11.59 13.94
N THR A 24 11.20 12.03 15.14
CA THR A 24 11.75 11.16 16.20
C THR A 24 10.70 10.57 17.14
N ASN A 25 9.54 11.21 17.32
CA ASN A 25 8.51 10.75 18.24
C ASN A 25 7.58 9.71 17.59
N ILE A 26 7.74 8.44 17.96
CA ILE A 26 6.89 7.33 17.51
C ILE A 26 5.62 7.28 18.40
N ASP A 27 4.47 7.75 17.88
CA ASP A 27 3.19 7.75 18.61
C ASP A 27 2.45 6.41 18.45
N LEU A 28 2.87 5.40 19.21
CA LEU A 28 2.18 4.11 19.29
C LEU A 28 1.06 4.16 20.34
N LYS A 29 -0.04 3.49 20.02
CA LYS A 29 -1.22 3.34 20.86
C LYS A 29 -1.52 1.86 21.07
N THR A 30 -2.15 1.59 22.20
CA THR A 30 -2.71 0.28 22.51
C THR A 30 -4.23 0.38 22.48
N THR A 31 -4.87 -0.58 21.80
CA THR A 31 -6.32 -0.78 21.87
C THR A 31 -6.59 -2.13 22.53
N ILE A 32 -7.51 -2.14 23.51
CA ILE A 32 -7.96 -3.35 24.20
C ILE A 32 -9.19 -3.88 23.47
N ILE A 33 -9.04 -5.03 22.81
CA ILE A 33 -10.05 -5.62 21.94
C ILE A 33 -10.70 -6.81 22.67
N PRO A 34 -12.00 -6.77 22.97
CA PRO A 34 -12.71 -7.90 23.56
C PRO A 34 -12.93 -9.02 22.53
N PRO A 35 -13.23 -10.25 22.96
CA PRO A 35 -13.58 -11.34 22.06
C PRO A 35 -14.80 -10.98 21.21
N ALA A 36 -14.72 -11.24 19.91
CA ALA A 36 -15.89 -11.23 19.05
C ALA A 36 -16.73 -12.49 19.25
N LYS A 37 -16.08 -13.64 19.50
CA LYS A 37 -16.72 -14.92 19.81
C LYS A 37 -15.91 -15.70 20.84
N VAL A 38 -16.61 -16.45 21.69
CA VAL A 38 -16.02 -17.41 22.64
C VAL A 38 -16.77 -18.72 22.49
N ASN A 39 -16.06 -19.76 22.04
CA ASN A 39 -16.61 -21.09 21.82
C ASN A 39 -15.95 -22.07 22.78
N ARG A 40 -16.76 -22.87 23.48
CA ARG A 40 -16.21 -24.01 24.22
C ARG A 40 -15.78 -25.08 23.21
N LEU A 41 -14.57 -25.60 23.37
CA LEU A 41 -14.07 -26.74 22.60
C LEU A 41 -14.46 -28.02 23.37
N THR A 42 -13.48 -28.76 23.90
CA THR A 42 -13.69 -29.96 24.71
C THR A 42 -13.24 -29.75 26.14
N GLY A 43 -14.00 -30.30 27.11
CA GLY A 43 -13.65 -30.24 28.53
C GLY A 43 -13.52 -28.79 29.02
N ASP A 44 -12.35 -28.47 29.57
CA ASP A 44 -12.00 -27.17 30.15
C ASP A 44 -11.26 -26.26 29.15
N SER A 45 -11.56 -26.42 27.85
CA SER A 45 -10.89 -25.69 26.77
C SER A 45 -11.84 -24.78 25.99
N TYR A 46 -11.35 -23.61 25.60
CA TYR A 46 -12.12 -22.57 24.92
C TYR A 46 -11.31 -21.99 23.75
N LEU A 47 -11.98 -21.72 22.63
CA LEU A 47 -11.47 -20.88 21.56
C LEU A 47 -12.07 -19.48 21.65
N ILE A 48 -11.20 -18.49 21.64
CA ILE A 48 -11.50 -17.07 21.64
C ILE A 48 -11.11 -16.51 20.26
N ASP A 49 -12.06 -15.93 19.55
CA ASP A 49 -11.85 -15.22 18.28
C ASP A 49 -12.03 -13.72 18.52
N PHE A 50 -10.97 -12.93 18.32
CA PHE A 50 -11.00 -11.46 18.42
C PHE A 50 -11.59 -10.78 17.17
N GLY A 51 -12.01 -11.56 16.17
CA GLY A 51 -12.61 -11.10 14.93
C GLY A 51 -11.58 -10.70 13.87
N LYS A 52 -10.50 -10.02 14.26
CA LYS A 52 -9.40 -9.63 13.37
C LYS A 52 -8.04 -9.83 14.02
N ALA A 53 -7.04 -10.08 13.19
CA ALA A 53 -5.65 -10.16 13.60
C ALA A 53 -5.06 -8.76 13.86
N PHE A 54 -4.31 -8.61 14.94
CA PHE A 54 -3.48 -7.44 15.23
C PHE A 54 -2.13 -7.90 15.76
N PHE A 55 -1.11 -7.07 15.56
CA PHE A 55 0.13 -7.18 16.30
C PHE A 55 -0.12 -6.76 17.74
N GLY A 56 0.15 -7.64 18.70
CA GLY A 56 -0.10 -7.32 20.10
C GLY A 56 0.35 -8.41 21.05
N THR A 57 -0.19 -8.34 22.26
CA THR A 57 -0.11 -9.42 23.26
C THR A 57 -1.50 -9.74 23.80
N ILE A 58 -1.61 -10.82 24.57
CA ILE A 58 -2.84 -11.18 25.28
C ILE A 58 -2.88 -10.51 26.65
N GLN A 59 -4.05 -10.03 27.06
CA GLN A 59 -4.31 -9.46 28.37
C GLN A 59 -5.40 -10.25 29.08
N LEU A 60 -5.10 -10.71 30.29
CA LEU A 60 -6.01 -11.51 31.10
C LEU A 60 -6.31 -10.77 32.41
N TYR A 61 -7.55 -10.83 32.85
CA TYR A 61 -7.94 -10.43 34.20
C TYR A 61 -8.95 -11.44 34.72
N SER A 62 -8.76 -11.94 35.94
CA SER A 62 -9.70 -12.90 36.52
C SER A 62 -10.17 -12.48 37.90
N ASN A 63 -11.44 -12.73 38.19
CA ASN A 63 -12.01 -12.54 39.53
C ASN A 63 -11.73 -13.73 40.46
N LYS A 64 -11.25 -14.86 39.92
CA LYS A 64 -10.97 -16.08 40.69
C LYS A 64 -9.56 -16.55 40.45
N SER A 65 -8.95 -17.08 41.50
CA SER A 65 -7.65 -17.74 41.37
C SER A 65 -7.83 -19.18 40.90
N GLN A 66 -6.83 -19.68 40.18
CA GLN A 66 -6.63 -21.11 39.96
C GLN A 66 -5.14 -21.44 40.13
N THR A 67 -4.83 -22.54 40.81
CA THR A 67 -3.45 -23.00 41.02
C THR A 67 -2.90 -23.85 39.88
N ASP A 68 -3.79 -24.53 39.15
CA ASP A 68 -3.40 -25.29 37.96
C ASP A 68 -2.93 -24.37 36.84
N SER A 69 -1.93 -24.83 36.09
CA SER A 69 -1.41 -24.04 34.97
C SER A 69 -2.43 -23.91 33.85
N LEU A 70 -2.58 -22.68 33.34
CA LEU A 70 -3.36 -22.38 32.16
C LEU A 70 -2.45 -22.50 30.93
N ILE A 71 -2.90 -23.22 29.90
CA ILE A 71 -2.17 -23.32 28.63
C ILE A 71 -2.86 -22.39 27.64
N ILE A 72 -2.08 -21.48 27.05
CA ILE A 72 -2.58 -20.47 26.10
C ILE A 72 -1.90 -20.68 24.76
N HIS A 73 -2.70 -20.80 23.71
CA HIS A 73 -2.28 -20.93 22.33
C HIS A 73 -2.70 -19.67 21.58
N LEU A 74 -1.76 -18.82 21.17
CA LEU A 74 -2.03 -17.67 20.31
C LEU A 74 -1.71 -18.03 18.86
N GLY A 75 -2.53 -17.59 17.92
CA GLY A 75 -2.25 -17.81 16.50
C GLY A 75 -3.07 -16.96 15.53
N GLU A 76 -2.59 -16.90 14.29
CA GLU A 76 -3.25 -16.19 13.18
C GLU A 76 -4.29 -17.06 12.45
N LYS A 77 -4.09 -18.39 12.45
CA LYS A 77 -4.82 -19.35 11.62
C LYS A 77 -5.49 -20.44 12.46
N LEU A 78 -6.66 -20.89 12.02
CA LEU A 78 -7.32 -22.09 12.55
C LEU A 78 -6.95 -23.34 11.76
N ASN A 79 -6.92 -24.48 12.44
CA ASN A 79 -6.82 -25.79 11.81
C ASN A 79 -8.21 -26.31 11.35
N ASP A 80 -8.23 -27.44 10.64
CA ASP A 80 -9.46 -28.07 10.11
C ASP A 80 -10.48 -28.49 11.20
N LYS A 81 -10.07 -28.51 12.47
CA LYS A 81 -10.93 -28.83 13.62
C LYS A 81 -11.43 -27.59 14.35
N ASN A 82 -11.29 -26.40 13.75
CA ASN A 82 -11.65 -25.11 14.36
C ASN A 82 -10.93 -24.85 15.70
N GLY A 83 -9.70 -25.34 15.87
CA GLY A 83 -8.78 -24.92 16.94
C GLY A 83 -7.67 -24.04 16.39
N VAL A 84 -6.85 -23.45 17.26
CA VAL A 84 -5.65 -22.71 16.82
C VAL A 84 -4.71 -23.68 16.08
N ASP A 85 -4.26 -23.30 14.89
CA ASP A 85 -3.30 -24.11 14.15
C ASP A 85 -1.94 -24.08 14.84
N LYS A 86 -1.54 -25.23 15.41
CA LYS A 86 -0.28 -25.39 16.16
C LYS A 86 0.92 -25.59 15.22
N ASN A 87 0.67 -25.79 13.92
CA ASN A 87 1.69 -25.90 12.88
C ASN A 87 1.18 -25.25 11.57
N PRO A 88 1.01 -23.91 11.55
CA PRO A 88 0.32 -23.22 10.48
C PRO A 88 1.06 -23.21 9.13
N GLY A 89 2.34 -23.61 9.13
CA GLY A 89 3.22 -23.55 7.98
C GLY A 89 3.71 -22.14 7.67
N ALA A 90 4.56 -22.02 6.66
CA ALA A 90 5.14 -20.77 6.20
C ALA A 90 5.74 -19.92 7.34
N THR A 91 5.45 -18.62 7.38
CA THR A 91 5.85 -17.75 8.49
C THR A 91 4.66 -17.27 9.32
N ILE A 92 3.52 -17.93 9.17
CA ILE A 92 2.29 -17.71 9.95
C ILE A 92 2.58 -18.03 11.41
N ARG A 93 2.13 -17.18 12.31
CA ARG A 93 2.54 -17.17 13.72
C ARG A 93 1.65 -18.04 14.58
N TYR A 94 2.31 -18.79 15.45
CA TYR A 94 1.73 -19.57 16.54
C TYR A 94 2.67 -19.51 17.74
N GLN A 95 2.11 -19.43 18.95
CA GLN A 95 2.86 -19.52 20.18
C GLN A 95 2.06 -20.21 21.29
N LYS A 96 2.70 -21.17 21.97
CA LYS A 96 2.21 -21.75 23.22
C LYS A 96 2.82 -21.00 24.41
N ILE A 97 2.00 -20.66 25.38
CA ILE A 97 2.38 -20.01 26.62
C ILE A 97 1.82 -20.85 27.77
N VAL A 98 2.62 -21.10 28.80
CA VAL A 98 2.18 -21.77 30.01
C VAL A 98 2.16 -20.74 31.13
N LEU A 99 0.96 -20.39 31.60
CA LEU A 99 0.77 -19.51 32.74
C LEU A 99 0.65 -20.38 34.00
N PRO A 100 1.63 -20.36 34.94
CA PRO A 100 1.69 -21.34 36.02
C PRO A 100 0.48 -21.36 36.94
N GLN A 101 -0.11 -20.18 37.17
CA GLN A 101 -1.30 -19.99 37.99
C GLN A 101 -2.05 -18.74 37.50
N LEU A 102 -3.35 -18.69 37.78
CA LEU A 102 -4.19 -17.52 37.58
C LEU A 102 -4.44 -16.88 38.95
N THR A 103 -4.08 -15.61 39.12
CA THR A 103 -4.27 -14.89 40.39
C THR A 103 -5.49 -13.98 40.27
N ALA A 104 -6.43 -14.11 41.22
CA ALA A 104 -7.59 -13.24 41.31
C ALA A 104 -7.21 -11.76 41.38
N ASN A 105 -8.07 -10.92 40.80
CA ASN A 105 -8.02 -9.46 40.81
C ASN A 105 -6.69 -8.87 40.30
N THR A 106 -5.97 -9.62 39.47
CA THR A 106 -4.67 -9.21 38.93
C THR A 106 -4.73 -9.15 37.41
N LEU A 107 -4.22 -8.05 36.85
CA LEU A 107 -4.00 -7.94 35.41
C LEU A 107 -2.74 -8.72 35.03
N ILE A 108 -2.88 -9.70 34.15
CA ILE A 108 -1.80 -10.58 33.72
C ILE A 108 -1.55 -10.32 32.23
N LEU A 109 -0.28 -10.04 31.90
CA LEU A 109 0.23 -9.94 30.54
C LEU A 109 1.23 -11.09 30.34
N PRO A 110 0.79 -12.25 29.81
CA PRO A 110 1.68 -13.37 29.55
C PRO A 110 2.85 -12.96 28.65
N LYS A 111 4.06 -13.40 29.02
CA LYS A 111 5.29 -13.04 28.31
C LYS A 111 5.39 -13.83 27.01
N LEU A 112 5.37 -13.12 25.89
CA LEU A 112 5.61 -13.70 24.56
C LEU A 112 7.11 -13.92 24.33
N ILE A 113 7.44 -14.93 23.51
CA ILE A 113 8.82 -15.21 23.07
C ILE A 113 9.04 -14.52 21.72
N ALA A 114 10.10 -13.72 21.63
CA ALA A 114 10.47 -13.01 20.40
C ALA A 114 10.91 -13.98 19.29
N ASP A 115 10.67 -13.62 18.03
CA ASP A 115 11.20 -14.36 16.90
C ASP A 115 12.59 -13.85 16.52
N LYS A 116 13.52 -14.76 16.25
CA LYS A 116 14.90 -14.37 15.87
C LYS A 116 14.95 -13.63 14.54
N ARG A 117 14.02 -13.91 13.61
CA ARG A 117 13.96 -13.29 12.28
C ARG A 117 13.66 -11.80 12.34
N ASN A 118 12.91 -11.37 13.35
CA ASN A 118 12.44 -9.99 13.48
C ASN A 118 13.07 -9.23 14.68
N THR A 119 14.12 -9.79 15.28
CA THR A 119 14.88 -9.16 16.38
C THR A 119 16.36 -8.95 16.07
N THR A 120 16.77 -9.13 14.81
CA THR A 120 18.17 -9.01 14.38
C THR A 120 18.30 -8.27 13.05
N GLY A 121 19.54 -7.88 12.70
CA GLY A 121 19.83 -7.28 11.39
C GLY A 121 19.19 -5.90 11.21
N ALA A 122 18.40 -5.75 10.14
CA ALA A 122 17.74 -4.49 9.76
C ALA A 122 16.31 -4.34 10.33
N ALA A 123 15.83 -5.33 11.09
CA ALA A 123 14.49 -5.31 11.66
C ALA A 123 14.29 -4.09 12.60
N ILE A 124 13.16 -3.40 12.47
CA ILE A 124 12.80 -2.29 13.37
C ILE A 124 12.48 -2.85 14.75
N GLN A 125 13.30 -2.49 15.73
CA GLN A 125 13.12 -2.92 17.12
C GLN A 125 12.08 -2.04 17.82
N LEU A 126 11.19 -2.68 18.57
CA LEU A 126 10.28 -1.99 19.48
C LEU A 126 11.02 -1.61 20.77
N GLN A 127 10.54 -0.56 21.45
CA GLN A 127 11.07 -0.18 22.76
C GLN A 127 10.83 -1.31 23.79
N ASP A 128 11.80 -1.56 24.67
CA ASP A 128 11.72 -2.61 25.69
C ASP A 128 10.47 -2.51 26.56
N SER A 129 9.98 -1.30 26.82
CA SER A 129 8.77 -1.02 27.61
C SER A 129 7.48 -1.54 26.97
N ILE A 130 7.45 -1.74 25.64
CA ILE A 130 6.32 -2.34 24.92
C ILE A 130 6.34 -3.86 25.07
N GLY A 131 7.53 -4.45 25.13
CA GLY A 131 7.74 -5.88 25.12
C GLY A 131 7.51 -6.52 23.74
N VAL A 132 7.42 -7.84 23.74
CA VAL A 132 7.23 -8.63 22.50
C VAL A 132 5.77 -8.59 22.09
N VAL A 133 5.55 -8.32 20.80
CA VAL A 133 4.24 -8.46 20.14
C VAL A 133 4.34 -9.48 19.01
N MET A 134 3.22 -10.10 18.66
CA MET A 134 3.06 -10.94 17.47
C MET A 134 1.70 -10.67 16.83
N PRO A 135 1.52 -10.90 15.53
CA PRO A 135 0.20 -10.95 14.93
C PRO A 135 -0.54 -12.18 15.45
N PHE A 136 -1.77 -12.00 15.91
CA PHE A 136 -2.69 -13.09 16.23
C PHE A 136 -4.13 -12.62 16.11
N ARG A 137 -5.05 -13.54 15.85
CA ARG A 137 -6.51 -13.33 15.89
C ARG A 137 -7.18 -14.24 16.90
N TYR A 138 -6.61 -15.41 17.12
CA TYR A 138 -7.20 -16.47 17.91
C TYR A 138 -6.38 -16.71 19.18
N CYS A 139 -7.10 -17.04 20.25
CA CYS A 139 -6.54 -17.51 21.51
C CYS A 139 -7.30 -18.78 21.90
N GLU A 140 -6.61 -19.91 21.98
CA GLU A 140 -7.15 -21.15 22.55
C GLU A 140 -6.59 -21.32 23.96
N ILE A 141 -7.48 -21.52 24.92
CA ILE A 141 -7.16 -21.75 26.32
C ILE A 141 -7.47 -23.20 26.65
N GLU A 142 -6.52 -23.92 27.24
CA GLU A 142 -6.73 -25.24 27.81
C GLU A 142 -6.56 -25.18 29.35
N ASN A 143 -7.22 -26.11 30.04
CA ASN A 143 -7.13 -26.28 31.49
C ASN A 143 -7.69 -25.10 32.32
N LEU A 144 -8.80 -24.50 31.89
CA LEU A 144 -9.50 -23.46 32.63
C LEU A 144 -10.50 -24.08 33.64
N LYS A 145 -10.14 -24.12 34.93
CA LYS A 145 -10.95 -24.72 36.00
C LYS A 145 -12.03 -23.81 36.58
N ILE A 146 -11.86 -22.50 36.40
CA ILE A 146 -12.86 -21.52 36.81
C ILE A 146 -13.89 -21.31 35.69
N PRO A 147 -15.10 -20.82 35.99
CA PRO A 147 -16.04 -20.43 34.94
C PRO A 147 -15.41 -19.39 34.00
N ILE A 148 -15.59 -19.56 32.68
CA ILE A 148 -15.06 -18.60 31.68
C ILE A 148 -15.58 -17.17 31.90
N THR A 149 -16.76 -17.01 32.49
CA THR A 149 -17.34 -15.72 32.88
C THR A 149 -16.52 -14.97 33.94
N GLU A 150 -15.64 -15.67 34.66
CA GLU A 150 -14.75 -15.10 35.67
C GLU A 150 -13.39 -14.70 35.08
N LEU A 151 -13.17 -14.92 33.77
CA LEU A 151 -11.94 -14.62 33.06
C LEU A 151 -12.23 -13.65 31.91
N GLN A 152 -11.77 -12.41 32.07
CA GLN A 152 -11.71 -11.44 30.98
C GLN A 152 -10.46 -11.68 30.15
N ILE A 153 -10.64 -11.78 28.83
CA ILE A 153 -9.58 -12.12 27.88
C ILE A 153 -9.64 -11.06 26.78
N HIS A 154 -8.56 -10.33 26.57
CA HIS A 154 -8.50 -9.27 25.57
C HIS A 154 -7.25 -9.40 24.70
N GLN A 155 -7.37 -9.04 23.43
CA GLN A 155 -6.24 -8.75 22.58
C GLN A 155 -5.79 -7.31 22.86
N LYS A 156 -4.56 -7.16 23.34
CA LYS A 156 -3.91 -5.88 23.55
C LYS A 156 -3.15 -5.51 22.28
N ALA A 157 -3.86 -4.92 21.32
CA ALA A 157 -3.34 -4.57 20.00
C ALA A 157 -2.46 -3.31 20.05
N LEU A 158 -1.30 -3.36 19.42
CA LEU A 158 -0.37 -2.24 19.25
C LEU A 158 -0.46 -1.73 17.81
N HIS A 159 -0.61 -0.41 17.64
CA HIS A 159 -0.62 0.23 16.32
C HIS A 159 -0.17 1.69 16.45
N HIS A 160 0.23 2.32 15.36
CA HIS A 160 0.39 3.77 15.32
C HIS A 160 -0.95 4.47 15.55
N LYS A 161 -0.95 5.70 16.06
CA LYS A 161 -2.17 6.50 16.16
C LYS A 161 -2.89 6.50 14.80
N PHE A 162 -4.16 6.10 14.82
CA PHE A 162 -4.98 5.89 13.64
C PHE A 162 -6.41 6.36 13.92
N ASN A 163 -7.00 7.13 13.00
CA ASN A 163 -8.37 7.60 13.12
C ASN A 163 -9.32 6.71 12.30
N ASP A 164 -10.02 5.78 12.97
CA ASP A 164 -10.94 4.84 12.31
C ASP A 164 -12.08 5.54 11.54
N GLU A 165 -12.45 6.77 11.91
CA GLU A 165 -13.55 7.53 11.31
C GLU A 165 -13.13 8.48 10.17
N ALA A 166 -11.80 8.62 9.93
CA ALA A 166 -11.26 9.53 8.93
C ALA A 166 -11.67 9.18 7.50
N SER A 167 -11.92 7.90 7.24
CA SER A 167 -12.22 7.35 5.92
C SER A 167 -13.31 6.30 5.99
N ALA A 168 -14.06 6.17 4.90
CA ALA A 168 -15.09 5.15 4.74
C ALA A 168 -15.35 4.90 3.26
N PHE A 169 -15.77 3.68 2.93
CA PHE A 169 -16.15 3.30 1.59
C PHE A 169 -17.36 2.36 1.61
N SER A 170 -18.23 2.47 0.61
CA SER A 170 -19.28 1.49 0.33
C SER A 170 -19.71 1.54 -1.13
N SER A 171 -20.26 0.44 -1.63
CA SER A 171 -20.69 0.35 -3.02
C SER A 171 -21.81 -0.68 -3.23
N SER A 172 -22.27 -0.76 -4.48
CA SER A 172 -23.18 -1.82 -4.92
C SER A 172 -22.52 -3.20 -5.07
N ASN A 173 -21.20 -3.31 -4.93
CA ASN A 173 -20.47 -4.58 -4.97
C ASN A 173 -19.91 -4.91 -3.57
N LYS A 174 -20.46 -5.93 -2.92
CA LYS A 174 -20.07 -6.29 -1.55
C LYS A 174 -18.70 -6.96 -1.44
N ILE A 175 -18.20 -7.55 -2.52
CA ILE A 175 -16.83 -8.06 -2.59
C ILE A 175 -15.85 -6.90 -2.51
N LEU A 176 -16.09 -5.83 -3.28
CA LEU A 176 -15.27 -4.62 -3.22
C LEU A 176 -15.28 -3.98 -1.83
N ASP A 177 -16.46 -3.87 -1.20
CA ASP A 177 -16.60 -3.33 0.16
C ASP A 177 -15.77 -4.15 1.16
N SER A 178 -15.86 -5.49 1.12
CA SER A 178 -15.10 -6.38 2.00
C SER A 178 -13.58 -6.29 1.78
N ILE A 179 -13.13 -6.20 0.52
CA ILE A 179 -11.71 -6.05 0.19
C ILE A 179 -11.18 -4.70 0.66
N TRP A 180 -11.95 -3.63 0.50
CA TRP A 180 -11.55 -2.31 0.99
C TRP A 180 -11.38 -2.29 2.52
N GLU A 181 -12.30 -2.93 3.25
CA GLU A 181 -12.21 -3.06 4.71
C GLU A 181 -11.04 -3.95 5.17
N LEU A 182 -10.73 -5.03 4.44
CA LEU A 182 -9.52 -5.84 4.66
C LEU A 182 -8.26 -4.97 4.54
N CYS A 183 -8.19 -4.17 3.47
CA CYS A 183 -7.05 -3.30 3.21
C CYS A 183 -6.91 -2.21 4.28
N LYS A 184 -8.01 -1.55 4.67
CA LYS A 184 -7.99 -0.49 5.71
C LYS A 184 -7.53 -1.04 7.04
N HIS A 185 -8.05 -2.21 7.42
CA HIS A 185 -7.61 -2.89 8.64
C HIS A 185 -6.11 -3.22 8.60
N THR A 186 -5.61 -3.71 7.46
CA THR A 186 -4.19 -4.03 7.29
C THR A 186 -3.32 -2.81 7.57
N ILE A 187 -3.61 -1.65 6.96
CA ILE A 187 -2.83 -0.42 7.19
C ILE A 187 -2.73 -0.06 8.67
N LYS A 188 -3.84 -0.14 9.41
CA LYS A 188 -3.82 0.10 10.85
C LYS A 188 -2.99 -0.95 11.58
N ALA A 189 -3.25 -2.23 11.34
CA ALA A 189 -2.63 -3.33 12.07
C ALA A 189 -1.11 -3.42 11.85
N THR A 190 -0.62 -3.16 10.64
CA THR A 190 0.81 -3.23 10.29
C THR A 190 1.61 -1.99 10.69
N SER A 191 0.97 -0.97 11.28
CA SER A 191 1.63 0.28 11.71
C SER A 191 2.34 0.19 13.08
N PHE A 192 2.36 -1.00 13.70
CA PHE A 192 2.78 -1.25 15.08
C PHE A 192 4.23 -0.89 15.42
N THR A 193 5.11 -0.71 14.43
CA THR A 193 6.49 -0.26 14.63
C THR A 193 6.66 1.26 14.55
N GLY A 194 5.66 1.97 14.01
CA GLY A 194 5.78 3.38 13.64
C GLY A 194 6.64 3.61 12.39
N PHE A 195 6.92 2.55 11.62
CA PHE A 195 7.52 2.57 10.29
C PHE A 195 6.69 1.68 9.36
N TYR A 196 6.77 1.91 8.05
CA TYR A 196 6.26 0.95 7.08
C TYR A 196 7.24 -0.21 6.96
N VAL A 197 6.88 -1.36 7.53
CA VAL A 197 7.63 -2.62 7.43
C VAL A 197 6.87 -3.62 6.57
N ASP A 198 7.57 -4.63 6.06
CA ASP A 198 7.04 -5.74 5.26
C ASP A 198 5.92 -6.50 5.99
N GLY A 199 6.15 -6.91 7.23
CA GLY A 199 5.23 -7.69 8.04
C GLY A 199 5.90 -8.22 9.29
N ASP A 200 5.44 -9.35 9.82
CA ASP A 200 6.04 -9.98 11.00
C ASP A 200 7.31 -10.78 10.68
N ARG A 201 7.47 -11.25 9.43
CA ARG A 201 8.59 -12.12 9.09
C ARG A 201 9.93 -11.44 9.35
N GLU A 202 10.15 -10.26 8.77
CA GLU A 202 11.42 -9.56 8.88
C GLU A 202 11.29 -8.27 9.68
N ARG A 203 10.14 -7.60 9.63
CA ARG A 203 9.92 -6.25 10.20
C ARG A 203 10.91 -5.22 9.64
N ILE A 204 11.23 -5.35 8.36
CA ILE A 204 12.19 -4.49 7.64
C ILE A 204 11.40 -3.54 6.73
N PRO A 205 11.72 -2.24 6.71
CA PRO A 205 11.23 -1.35 5.68
C PRO A 205 11.87 -1.69 4.33
N TYR A 206 11.04 -1.96 3.32
CA TYR A 206 11.44 -2.07 1.92
C TYR A 206 10.75 -0.96 1.13
N GLU A 207 11.47 -0.29 0.21
CA GLU A 207 10.97 0.91 -0.48
C GLU A 207 9.71 0.63 -1.31
N ALA A 208 9.64 -0.53 -1.96
CA ALA A 208 8.47 -0.96 -2.74
C ALA A 208 7.22 -1.12 -1.86
N ASP A 209 7.35 -1.85 -0.76
CA ASP A 209 6.32 -2.07 0.25
C ASP A 209 5.86 -0.75 0.87
N ALA A 210 6.83 0.07 1.28
CA ALA A 210 6.60 1.36 1.90
C ALA A 210 5.87 2.32 0.97
N TYR A 211 6.13 2.29 -0.34
CA TYR A 211 5.41 3.11 -1.30
C TYR A 211 3.93 2.74 -1.37
N ILE A 212 3.60 1.45 -1.50
CA ILE A 212 2.18 1.01 -1.53
C ILE A 212 1.51 1.30 -0.19
N ASN A 213 2.19 1.04 0.91
CA ASN A 213 1.71 1.35 2.26
C ASN A 213 1.44 2.86 2.43
N GLN A 214 2.35 3.73 1.94
CA GLN A 214 2.17 5.18 1.95
C GLN A 214 0.92 5.60 1.15
N LEU A 215 0.76 5.10 -0.08
CA LEU A 215 -0.39 5.42 -0.94
C LEU A 215 -1.72 5.01 -0.29
N SER A 216 -1.74 3.83 0.34
CA SER A 216 -2.90 3.30 1.04
C SER A 216 -3.18 4.05 2.34
N HIS A 217 -2.18 4.29 3.18
CA HIS A 217 -2.33 5.08 4.41
C HIS A 217 -2.84 6.49 4.12
N TYR A 218 -2.34 7.13 3.06
CA TYR A 218 -2.79 8.47 2.65
C TYR A 218 -4.23 8.52 2.12
N SER A 219 -4.84 7.36 1.88
CA SER A 219 -6.24 7.24 1.50
C SER A 219 -7.17 7.01 2.70
N VAL A 220 -6.63 6.68 3.88
CA VAL A 220 -7.44 6.32 5.07
C VAL A 220 -7.20 7.16 6.32
N ASP A 221 -6.11 7.92 6.39
CA ASP A 221 -5.81 8.85 7.48
C ASP A 221 -5.18 10.15 6.91
N SER A 222 -5.06 11.18 7.74
CA SER A 222 -4.37 12.44 7.45
C SER A 222 -3.12 12.66 8.34
N LEU A 223 -2.70 11.64 9.08
CA LEU A 223 -1.51 11.66 9.94
C LEU A 223 -0.29 11.08 9.22
N TYR A 224 0.44 11.94 8.50
CA TYR A 224 1.48 11.51 7.56
C TYR A 224 2.89 11.34 8.17
N ILE A 225 3.05 11.52 9.48
CA ILE A 225 4.36 11.52 10.13
C ILE A 225 5.11 10.18 10.03
N MET A 226 4.38 9.05 10.10
CA MET A 226 4.97 7.72 9.92
C MET A 226 5.55 7.54 8.51
N ALA A 227 4.89 8.08 7.49
CA ALA A 227 5.38 8.04 6.11
C ALA A 227 6.67 8.83 5.98
N ARG A 228 6.69 10.09 6.45
CA ARG A 228 7.89 10.94 6.39
C ARG A 228 9.08 10.34 7.09
N ARG A 229 8.88 9.77 8.28
CA ARG A 229 9.93 9.03 9.01
C ARG A 229 10.46 7.87 8.18
N THR A 230 9.58 7.08 7.58
CA THR A 230 9.96 5.95 6.74
C THR A 230 10.70 6.41 5.47
N ASN A 231 10.26 7.51 4.84
CA ASN A 231 10.92 8.09 3.68
C ASN A 231 12.35 8.54 4.01
N SER A 232 12.53 9.25 5.13
CA SER A 232 13.86 9.65 5.61
C SER A 232 14.74 8.45 5.96
N TYR A 233 14.18 7.35 6.48
CA TYR A 233 14.92 6.13 6.80
C TYR A 233 15.65 5.55 5.57
N PHE A 234 15.01 5.52 4.40
CA PHE A 234 15.59 4.98 3.17
C PHE A 234 16.73 5.81 2.56
N ILE A 235 16.91 7.05 3.01
CA ILE A 235 18.07 7.84 2.63
C ILE A 235 19.36 7.15 3.09
N GLU A 236 19.36 6.60 4.31
CA GLU A 236 20.53 6.00 4.96
C GLU A 236 20.47 4.47 5.03
N ASN A 237 19.31 3.88 4.73
CA ASN A 237 19.10 2.44 4.82
C ASN A 237 18.40 1.92 3.55
N PRO A 238 19.06 2.02 2.37
CA PRO A 238 18.54 1.47 1.13
C PRO A 238 18.38 -0.05 1.16
N THR A 239 17.46 -0.59 0.33
CA THR A 239 17.35 -2.04 0.09
C THR A 239 17.92 -2.48 -1.26
N TRP A 240 18.14 -3.79 -1.40
CA TRP A 240 18.99 -4.36 -2.46
C TRP A 240 18.35 -4.49 -3.85
N PRO A 241 17.02 -4.52 -4.07
CA PRO A 241 16.51 -4.59 -5.43
C PRO A 241 16.64 -3.28 -6.20
N THR A 242 17.18 -3.35 -7.43
CA THR A 242 17.49 -2.18 -8.25
C THR A 242 16.30 -1.22 -8.39
N GLU A 243 15.14 -1.75 -8.76
CA GLU A 243 13.92 -0.98 -8.97
C GLU A 243 13.19 -0.62 -7.67
N TRP A 244 13.47 -1.29 -6.56
CA TRP A 244 12.90 -0.88 -5.26
C TRP A 244 13.52 0.44 -4.80
N LEU A 245 14.83 0.62 -4.99
CA LEU A 245 15.50 1.91 -4.75
C LEU A 245 14.82 3.09 -5.45
N LEU A 246 14.30 2.85 -6.67
CA LEU A 246 13.59 3.82 -7.51
C LEU A 246 12.19 4.20 -6.96
N HIS A 247 11.75 3.67 -5.82
CA HIS A 247 10.54 4.14 -5.13
C HIS A 247 10.80 5.33 -4.19
N THR A 248 12.07 5.62 -3.89
CA THR A 248 12.45 6.73 -2.99
C THR A 248 11.95 8.08 -3.52
N VAL A 249 12.18 8.40 -4.81
CA VAL A 249 11.70 9.68 -5.37
C VAL A 249 10.17 9.76 -5.40
N PRO A 250 9.42 8.74 -5.89
CA PRO A 250 7.96 8.70 -5.78
C PRO A 250 7.41 8.94 -4.38
N MET A 251 7.99 8.33 -3.35
CA MET A 251 7.56 8.48 -1.95
C MET A 251 7.67 9.93 -1.46
N PHE A 252 8.81 10.57 -1.72
CA PHE A 252 9.06 11.98 -1.36
C PHE A 252 8.16 12.94 -2.14
N TYR A 253 8.01 12.74 -3.45
CA TYR A 253 7.11 13.57 -4.26
C TYR A 253 5.65 13.41 -3.83
N THR A 254 5.22 12.18 -3.55
CA THR A 254 3.87 11.89 -3.05
C THR A 254 3.63 12.58 -1.72
N ASP A 255 4.60 12.56 -0.79
CA ASP A 255 4.49 13.28 0.48
C ASP A 255 4.28 14.79 0.27
N TYR A 256 5.10 15.40 -0.58
CA TYR A 256 4.93 16.81 -0.96
C TYR A 256 3.54 17.09 -1.57
N MET A 257 3.07 16.25 -2.49
CA MET A 257 1.78 16.44 -3.13
C MET A 257 0.61 16.33 -2.14
N TYR A 258 0.69 15.45 -1.16
CA TYR A 258 -0.36 15.28 -0.15
C TYR A 258 -0.30 16.30 0.98
N THR A 259 0.89 16.80 1.32
CA THR A 259 1.09 17.66 2.50
C THR A 259 1.33 19.14 2.18
N GLY A 260 1.85 19.44 0.99
CA GLY A 260 2.36 20.76 0.64
C GLY A 260 3.71 21.11 1.28
N ASP A 261 4.29 20.19 2.06
CA ASP A 261 5.56 20.41 2.74
C ASP A 261 6.73 20.17 1.79
N ILE A 262 7.42 21.26 1.48
CA ILE A 262 8.53 21.30 0.54
C ILE A 262 9.88 20.99 1.22
N GLU A 263 9.96 21.04 2.54
CA GLU A 263 11.23 20.96 3.26
C GLU A 263 11.94 19.60 3.10
N PRO A 264 11.26 18.45 3.15
CA PRO A 264 11.91 17.16 2.88
C PRO A 264 12.53 17.09 1.47
N LEU A 265 11.89 17.69 0.46
CA LEU A 265 12.44 17.75 -0.89
C LEU A 265 13.70 18.61 -0.95
N LYS A 266 13.71 19.78 -0.28
CA LYS A 266 14.89 20.65 -0.20
C LYS A 266 16.06 19.95 0.50
N GLN A 267 15.78 19.36 1.66
CA GLN A 267 16.79 18.70 2.49
C GLN A 267 17.45 17.55 1.75
N HIS A 268 16.66 16.72 1.06
CA HIS A 268 17.15 15.48 0.46
C HIS A 268 17.37 15.55 -1.05
N TYR A 269 17.25 16.72 -1.70
CA TYR A 269 17.33 16.86 -3.16
C TYR A 269 18.53 16.13 -3.80
N LYS A 270 19.73 16.28 -3.24
CA LYS A 270 20.94 15.61 -3.74
C LYS A 270 20.84 14.08 -3.61
N ASN A 271 20.27 13.60 -2.51
CA ASN A 271 20.05 12.17 -2.29
C ASN A 271 19.00 11.64 -3.27
N LEU A 272 17.90 12.36 -3.49
CA LEU A 272 16.87 11.99 -4.47
C LEU A 272 17.45 11.91 -5.88
N LYS A 273 18.28 12.88 -6.29
CA LYS A 273 19.02 12.83 -7.55
C LYS A 273 19.90 11.58 -7.63
N LEU A 274 20.59 11.20 -6.56
CA LEU A 274 21.41 9.99 -6.51
C LEU A 274 20.57 8.69 -6.60
N LYS A 275 19.42 8.65 -5.91
CA LYS A 275 18.51 7.49 -5.87
C LYS A 275 17.79 7.21 -7.19
N THR A 276 17.88 8.11 -8.17
CA THR A 276 17.44 7.84 -9.55
C THR A 276 18.30 6.82 -10.30
N LEU A 277 19.46 6.44 -9.75
CA LEU A 277 20.40 5.51 -10.38
C LEU A 277 21.00 5.99 -11.73
N MET A 278 20.97 7.29 -12.01
CA MET A 278 21.53 7.86 -13.25
C MET A 278 23.02 7.56 -13.49
N GLU A 279 23.82 7.22 -12.48
CA GLU A 279 25.23 6.81 -12.71
C GLU A 279 25.33 5.45 -13.42
N LEU A 280 24.25 4.67 -13.46
CA LEU A 280 24.19 3.38 -14.17
C LEU A 280 23.81 3.53 -15.65
N GLU A 281 23.66 4.77 -16.13
CA GLU A 281 23.20 5.08 -17.47
C GLU A 281 24.25 4.72 -18.55
N ARG A 282 23.76 4.12 -19.64
CA ARG A 282 24.49 3.85 -20.89
C ARG A 282 24.45 5.05 -21.81
N ALA A 283 25.25 5.03 -22.88
CA ALA A 283 25.29 6.12 -23.88
C ALA A 283 23.93 6.42 -24.56
N ASP A 284 23.02 5.44 -24.62
CA ASP A 284 21.67 5.59 -25.20
C ASP A 284 20.61 6.10 -24.19
N GLY A 285 21.02 6.35 -22.95
CA GLY A 285 20.18 6.88 -21.88
C GLY A 285 19.48 5.82 -21.03
N LEU A 286 19.59 4.53 -21.33
CA LEU A 286 19.00 3.48 -20.49
C LEU A 286 19.95 3.09 -19.35
N ILE A 287 19.41 2.66 -18.21
CA ILE A 287 20.21 2.14 -17.10
C ILE A 287 20.32 0.62 -17.14
N SER A 288 21.42 0.10 -16.56
CA SER A 288 21.68 -1.33 -16.42
C SER A 288 22.24 -1.64 -15.04
N SER A 289 21.69 -2.65 -14.37
CA SER A 289 22.27 -3.23 -13.14
C SER A 289 23.59 -3.96 -13.39
N SER A 290 23.96 -4.18 -14.66
CA SER A 290 25.26 -4.72 -15.08
C SER A 290 26.27 -3.62 -15.44
N SER A 291 25.95 -2.35 -15.19
CA SER A 291 26.86 -1.24 -15.50
C SER A 291 28.17 -1.34 -14.71
N PRO A 292 29.34 -1.08 -15.33
CA PRO A 292 30.62 -1.04 -14.62
C PRO A 292 30.68 0.08 -13.57
N ASN A 293 29.79 1.07 -13.64
CA ASN A 293 29.67 2.13 -12.63
C ASN A 293 29.02 1.62 -11.33
N LEU A 294 28.40 0.44 -11.33
CA LEU A 294 27.93 -0.22 -10.11
C LEU A 294 29.11 -0.82 -9.34
N ASN A 295 29.90 0.05 -8.71
CA ASN A 295 31.09 -0.31 -7.95
C ASN A 295 30.94 0.04 -6.46
N ALA A 296 31.90 -0.37 -5.64
CA ALA A 296 31.86 -0.20 -4.18
C ALA A 296 31.71 1.26 -3.75
N ALA A 297 32.33 2.20 -4.47
CA ALA A 297 32.21 3.63 -4.17
C ALA A 297 30.77 4.12 -4.42
N TYR A 298 30.14 3.68 -5.51
CA TYR A 298 28.75 4.03 -5.81
C TYR A 298 27.77 3.40 -4.82
N ILE A 299 27.98 2.13 -4.44
CA ILE A 299 27.19 1.44 -3.40
C ILE A 299 27.23 2.19 -2.06
N GLN A 300 28.41 2.62 -1.62
CA GLN A 300 28.52 3.45 -0.41
C GLN A 300 27.80 4.79 -0.58
N LYS A 301 27.95 5.44 -1.74
CA LYS A 301 27.26 6.71 -2.07
C LYS A 301 25.75 6.56 -1.93
N LEU A 302 25.18 5.44 -2.37
CA LEU A 302 23.75 5.13 -2.27
C LEU A 302 23.23 4.96 -0.84
N GLY A 303 24.12 4.87 0.16
CA GLY A 303 23.78 4.71 1.58
C GLY A 303 23.91 3.29 2.11
N PHE A 304 24.43 2.34 1.33
CA PHE A 304 24.66 0.98 1.84
C PHE A 304 25.83 0.94 2.82
N LYS A 305 25.62 0.29 3.97
CA LYS A 305 26.65 0.12 5.02
C LYS A 305 27.78 -0.81 4.59
N LYS A 306 27.47 -1.79 3.73
CA LYS A 306 28.44 -2.76 3.20
C LYS A 306 28.77 -2.40 1.75
N ALA A 307 30.03 -2.05 1.48
CA ALA A 307 30.48 -1.58 0.17
C ALA A 307 30.41 -2.65 -0.94
N ASP A 308 30.40 -3.91 -0.55
CA ASP A 308 30.26 -5.08 -1.43
C ASP A 308 28.80 -5.51 -1.64
N THR A 309 27.83 -4.75 -1.14
CA THR A 309 26.40 -5.02 -1.39
C THR A 309 26.13 -5.03 -2.89
N LYS A 310 25.54 -6.11 -3.39
CA LYS A 310 25.11 -6.22 -4.77
C LYS A 310 23.64 -5.86 -4.86
N ILE A 311 23.32 -4.88 -5.70
CA ILE A 311 21.94 -4.67 -6.15
C ILE A 311 21.69 -5.47 -7.42
N LYS A 312 20.46 -5.94 -7.61
CA LYS A 312 20.06 -6.69 -8.79
C LYS A 312 18.58 -6.53 -9.05
N ASP A 313 18.19 -6.78 -10.29
CA ASP A 313 16.82 -6.63 -10.74
C ASP A 313 15.96 -7.78 -10.20
N ILE A 314 14.77 -7.47 -9.69
CA ILE A 314 13.88 -8.48 -9.13
C ILE A 314 12.58 -8.63 -9.91
N ILE A 315 12.15 -7.61 -10.66
CA ILE A 315 10.92 -7.48 -11.46
C ILE A 315 9.63 -7.65 -10.64
N ASP A 316 9.48 -8.78 -9.97
CA ASP A 316 8.36 -9.13 -9.12
C ASP A 316 8.76 -10.20 -8.06
N TRP A 317 7.88 -10.41 -7.08
CA TRP A 317 8.10 -11.25 -5.91
C TRP A 317 6.92 -12.19 -5.59
N PRO A 318 7.14 -13.50 -5.41
CA PRO A 318 8.43 -14.19 -5.37
C PRO A 318 9.09 -14.34 -6.76
N PRO A 319 10.43 -14.45 -6.80
CA PRO A 319 11.19 -14.79 -8.00
C PRO A 319 10.86 -16.19 -8.51
N ALA A 320 11.40 -16.52 -9.69
CA ALA A 320 11.32 -17.87 -10.22
C ALA A 320 11.98 -18.89 -9.28
N GLN A 321 11.50 -20.13 -9.31
CA GLN A 321 12.03 -21.24 -8.52
C GLN A 321 13.54 -21.45 -8.77
N LYS A 322 14.01 -21.24 -10.00
CA LYS A 322 15.44 -21.32 -10.35
C LYS A 322 16.31 -20.30 -9.60
N ASP A 323 15.74 -19.19 -9.15
CA ASP A 323 16.46 -18.10 -8.47
C ASP A 323 16.51 -18.27 -6.94
N THR A 324 15.58 -19.05 -6.38
CA THR A 324 15.41 -19.20 -4.92
C THR A 324 15.64 -20.61 -4.41
N GLY A 325 15.46 -21.63 -5.26
CA GLY A 325 15.40 -23.04 -4.88
C GLY A 325 14.09 -23.44 -4.19
N TRP A 326 13.12 -22.53 -4.05
CA TRP A 326 11.82 -22.83 -3.44
C TRP A 326 10.96 -23.65 -4.39
N LYS A 327 10.23 -24.63 -3.86
CA LYS A 327 9.17 -25.30 -4.63
C LYS A 327 7.95 -24.37 -4.70
N LEU A 328 7.70 -23.80 -5.88
CA LEU A 328 6.60 -22.87 -6.12
C LEU A 328 5.44 -23.58 -6.86
N ALA A 329 4.25 -22.97 -6.84
CA ALA A 329 3.13 -23.43 -7.65
C ALA A 329 3.40 -23.34 -9.16
N THR A 330 4.16 -22.32 -9.59
CA THR A 330 4.66 -22.14 -10.96
C THR A 330 6.18 -21.96 -10.93
N PRO A 331 6.97 -22.71 -11.72
CA PRO A 331 8.43 -22.58 -11.74
C PRO A 331 8.93 -21.16 -12.05
N GLU A 332 8.14 -20.38 -12.78
CA GLU A 332 8.41 -19.00 -13.19
C GLU A 332 8.23 -17.98 -12.05
N GLY A 333 7.66 -18.39 -10.91
CA GLY A 333 7.28 -17.49 -9.84
C GLY A 333 6.15 -16.54 -10.27
N GLU A 334 6.15 -15.32 -9.75
CA GLU A 334 5.15 -14.29 -10.07
C GLU A 334 5.62 -13.29 -11.14
N ARG A 335 6.66 -13.65 -11.91
CA ARG A 335 7.23 -12.78 -12.95
C ARG A 335 6.69 -13.04 -14.35
N ASP A 336 5.68 -13.89 -14.47
CA ASP A 336 5.11 -14.23 -15.79
C ASP A 336 6.16 -14.75 -16.80
N GLY A 337 7.19 -15.46 -16.33
CA GLY A 337 8.28 -15.94 -17.20
C GLY A 337 9.32 -14.89 -17.61
N TYR A 338 9.33 -13.70 -16.99
CA TYR A 338 10.21 -12.58 -17.37
C TYR A 338 11.67 -12.98 -17.68
N GLU A 339 12.14 -12.64 -18.87
CA GLU A 339 13.53 -12.80 -19.29
C GLU A 339 14.38 -11.62 -18.77
N ILE A 340 15.02 -11.80 -17.61
CA ILE A 340 15.93 -10.78 -17.06
C ILE A 340 17.20 -10.70 -17.93
N VAL A 341 17.27 -9.64 -18.72
CA VAL A 341 18.42 -9.25 -19.53
C VAL A 341 19.11 -8.00 -18.93
N PRO A 342 20.38 -7.69 -19.29
CA PRO A 342 21.11 -6.57 -18.70
C PRO A 342 20.41 -5.21 -18.78
N VAL A 343 19.58 -5.00 -19.82
CA VAL A 343 18.75 -3.80 -19.95
C VAL A 343 17.31 -4.22 -20.17
N ASN A 344 16.55 -4.24 -19.09
CA ASN A 344 15.17 -4.69 -19.07
C ASN A 344 14.17 -3.52 -19.03
N THR A 345 12.94 -3.81 -19.47
CA THR A 345 11.84 -2.86 -19.61
C THR A 345 11.36 -2.29 -18.27
N VAL A 346 11.21 -3.11 -17.23
CA VAL A 346 10.66 -2.67 -15.93
C VAL A 346 11.57 -1.68 -15.22
N VAL A 347 12.87 -1.99 -15.09
CA VAL A 347 13.83 -1.09 -14.43
C VAL A 347 13.90 0.26 -15.15
N ASN A 348 13.89 0.24 -16.49
CA ASN A 348 13.94 1.47 -17.28
C ASN A 348 12.60 2.24 -17.27
N ALA A 349 11.47 1.56 -17.06
CA ALA A 349 10.18 2.22 -16.85
C ALA A 349 10.16 2.99 -15.52
N PHE A 350 10.64 2.38 -14.42
CA PHE A 350 10.82 3.07 -13.15
C PHE A 350 11.82 4.22 -13.25
N TYR A 351 12.91 4.04 -13.99
CA TYR A 351 13.90 5.08 -14.22
C TYR A 351 13.29 6.30 -14.93
N TYR A 352 12.56 6.07 -16.03
CA TYR A 352 11.79 7.13 -16.70
C TYR A 352 10.88 7.86 -15.72
N TYR A 353 10.10 7.12 -14.92
CA TYR A 353 9.18 7.71 -13.95
C TYR A 353 9.92 8.59 -12.93
N ASN A 354 11.05 8.13 -12.39
CA ASN A 354 11.88 8.89 -11.47
C ASN A 354 12.42 10.19 -12.09
N LEU A 355 12.84 10.15 -13.36
CA LEU A 355 13.28 11.35 -14.08
C LEU A 355 12.15 12.36 -14.26
N THR A 356 10.93 11.90 -14.57
CA THR A 356 9.77 12.81 -14.66
C THR A 356 9.47 13.47 -13.32
N LEU A 357 9.52 12.71 -12.22
CA LEU A 357 9.31 13.26 -10.88
C LEU A 357 10.43 14.19 -10.44
N MET A 358 11.69 13.90 -10.80
CA MET A 358 12.80 14.80 -10.52
C MET A 358 12.69 16.12 -11.30
N ALA A 359 12.12 16.12 -12.50
CA ALA A 359 11.83 17.34 -13.23
C ALA A 359 10.77 18.20 -12.51
N GLU A 360 9.71 17.57 -11.99
CA GLU A 360 8.68 18.24 -11.17
C GLU A 360 9.27 18.78 -9.86
N ILE A 361 10.05 17.97 -9.14
CA ILE A 361 10.73 18.38 -7.90
C ILE A 361 11.67 19.56 -8.19
N ALA A 362 12.50 19.48 -9.23
CA ALA A 362 13.41 20.57 -9.60
C ALA A 362 12.63 21.86 -9.94
N THR A 363 11.49 21.75 -10.62
CA THR A 363 10.61 22.90 -10.91
C THR A 363 10.08 23.54 -9.63
N VAL A 364 9.57 22.74 -8.70
CA VAL A 364 9.04 23.21 -7.41
C VAL A 364 10.13 23.84 -6.52
N LEU A 365 11.38 23.42 -6.69
CA LEU A 365 12.55 23.96 -5.97
C LEU A 365 13.25 25.11 -6.70
N ASP A 366 12.65 25.66 -7.76
CA ASP A 366 13.22 26.72 -8.60
C ASP A 366 14.59 26.38 -9.24
N LYS A 367 14.84 25.10 -9.49
CA LYS A 367 16.06 24.58 -10.13
C LYS A 367 15.83 24.38 -11.63
N ILE A 368 15.66 25.49 -12.34
CA ILE A 368 15.22 25.51 -13.75
C ILE A 368 16.12 24.68 -14.68
N GLU A 369 17.45 24.76 -14.52
CA GLU A 369 18.39 23.99 -15.34
C GLU A 369 18.27 22.48 -15.10
N ASP A 370 18.15 22.06 -13.83
CA ASP A 370 17.94 20.66 -13.48
C ASP A 370 16.58 20.16 -14.02
N ALA A 371 15.53 20.97 -13.93
CA ALA A 371 14.21 20.63 -14.48
C ALA A 371 14.28 20.38 -16.00
N ALA A 372 14.97 21.25 -16.74
CA ALA A 372 15.19 21.07 -18.18
C ALA A 372 16.05 19.82 -18.47
N PHE A 373 17.09 19.58 -17.66
CA PHE A 373 17.95 18.40 -17.76
C PHE A 373 17.16 17.10 -17.58
N PHE A 374 16.37 16.99 -16.52
CA PHE A 374 15.57 15.80 -16.24
C PHE A 374 14.48 15.58 -17.29
N ASN A 375 13.81 16.64 -17.76
CA ASN A 375 12.83 16.55 -18.85
C ASN A 375 13.45 16.02 -20.15
N LYS A 376 14.63 16.53 -20.52
CA LYS A 376 15.36 16.07 -21.71
C LYS A 376 15.73 14.58 -21.58
N LYS A 377 16.23 14.18 -20.40
CA LYS A 377 16.62 12.79 -20.14
C LYS A 377 15.42 11.84 -20.16
N ALA A 378 14.32 12.19 -19.49
CA ALA A 378 13.08 11.42 -19.52
C ALA A 378 12.55 11.23 -20.95
N LYS A 379 12.56 12.30 -21.76
CA LYS A 379 12.18 12.21 -23.18
C LYS A 379 13.08 11.26 -23.97
N ASN A 380 14.39 11.29 -23.73
CA ASN A 380 15.34 10.38 -24.37
C ASN A 380 15.06 8.93 -23.97
N VAL A 381 14.95 8.64 -22.67
CA VAL A 381 14.62 7.30 -22.16
C VAL A 381 13.34 6.76 -22.77
N LYS A 382 12.26 7.53 -22.75
CA LYS A 382 10.98 7.13 -23.36
C LYS A 382 11.12 6.79 -24.84
N THR A 383 11.86 7.60 -25.58
CA THR A 383 12.10 7.38 -27.01
C THR A 383 12.91 6.11 -27.24
N THR A 384 13.99 5.91 -26.49
CA THR A 384 14.83 4.70 -26.58
C THR A 384 14.06 3.45 -26.19
N MET A 385 13.25 3.48 -25.12
CA MET A 385 12.40 2.35 -24.73
C MET A 385 11.38 1.99 -25.82
N ASN A 386 10.69 2.98 -26.38
CA ASN A 386 9.73 2.75 -27.47
C ASN A 386 10.39 2.27 -28.76
N THR A 387 11.68 2.53 -28.95
CA THR A 387 12.43 2.05 -30.11
C THR A 387 12.95 0.62 -29.90
N LYS A 388 13.44 0.30 -28.70
CA LYS A 388 14.14 -0.96 -28.41
C LYS A 388 13.27 -2.07 -27.85
N PHE A 389 12.24 -1.72 -27.08
CA PHE A 389 11.45 -2.70 -26.32
C PHE A 389 10.06 -2.91 -26.92
N PHE A 390 9.49 -1.89 -27.56
CA PHE A 390 8.20 -2.05 -28.23
C PHE A 390 8.37 -2.83 -29.53
N ASN A 391 7.67 -3.94 -29.67
CA ASN A 391 7.63 -4.71 -30.90
C ASN A 391 6.43 -4.25 -31.74
N SER A 392 6.69 -3.53 -32.84
CA SER A 392 5.63 -2.97 -33.71
C SER A 392 4.77 -4.04 -34.37
N ASP A 393 5.34 -5.19 -34.70
CA ASP A 393 4.65 -6.27 -35.40
C ASP A 393 3.66 -6.99 -34.48
N ARG A 394 4.02 -7.12 -33.20
CA ARG A 394 3.20 -7.74 -32.16
C ARG A 394 2.28 -6.74 -31.46
N GLY A 395 2.64 -5.46 -31.43
CA GLY A 395 1.87 -4.37 -30.82
C GLY A 395 2.04 -4.23 -29.30
N TYR A 396 3.11 -4.80 -28.72
CA TYR A 396 3.38 -4.79 -27.28
C TYR A 396 4.89 -4.90 -26.97
N TYR A 397 5.27 -4.68 -25.70
CA TYR A 397 6.66 -4.63 -25.26
C TYR A 397 7.26 -6.01 -24.97
N THR A 398 8.56 -6.16 -25.21
CA THR A 398 9.39 -7.27 -24.73
C THR A 398 9.96 -6.99 -23.35
N ASP A 399 10.49 -8.02 -22.70
CA ASP A 399 11.09 -7.91 -21.37
C ASP A 399 12.38 -7.08 -21.33
N GLY A 400 12.99 -6.82 -22.48
CA GLY A 400 14.16 -5.95 -22.59
C GLY A 400 14.85 -6.05 -23.94
N GLU A 401 16.03 -5.42 -24.03
CA GLU A 401 16.86 -5.43 -25.22
C GLU A 401 17.32 -6.86 -25.53
N GLY A 402 16.90 -7.39 -26.69
CA GLY A 402 17.25 -8.74 -27.16
C GLY A 402 16.41 -9.88 -26.57
N SER A 403 15.43 -9.59 -25.70
CA SER A 403 14.49 -10.60 -25.20
C SER A 403 13.50 -11.04 -26.29
N THR A 404 13.15 -12.32 -26.30
CA THR A 404 12.11 -12.87 -27.18
C THR A 404 10.75 -12.95 -26.50
N HIS A 405 10.75 -12.94 -25.16
CA HIS A 405 9.58 -13.00 -24.31
C HIS A 405 8.93 -11.62 -24.07
N SER A 406 7.63 -11.66 -23.76
CA SER A 406 6.83 -10.50 -23.38
C SER A 406 5.99 -10.86 -22.16
N SER A 407 6.37 -10.36 -20.99
CA SER A 407 5.60 -10.53 -19.76
C SER A 407 4.46 -9.52 -19.63
N LEU A 408 3.55 -9.79 -18.70
CA LEU A 408 2.65 -8.80 -18.13
C LEU A 408 3.42 -7.56 -17.62
N HIS A 409 4.52 -7.74 -16.88
CA HIS A 409 5.30 -6.66 -16.24
C HIS A 409 5.90 -5.70 -17.25
N ALA A 410 6.45 -6.22 -18.34
CA ALA A 410 7.00 -5.43 -19.44
C ALA A 410 5.95 -4.55 -20.13
N ASN A 411 4.66 -4.85 -19.95
CA ASN A 411 3.56 -4.10 -20.57
C ASN A 411 2.81 -3.22 -19.56
N MET A 412 2.57 -3.71 -18.34
CA MET A 412 1.87 -2.95 -17.31
C MET A 412 2.68 -1.77 -16.80
N MET A 413 4.02 -1.88 -16.71
CA MET A 413 4.87 -0.80 -16.21
C MET A 413 4.96 0.39 -17.19
N PRO A 414 5.27 0.20 -18.49
CA PRO A 414 5.16 1.28 -19.47
C PRO A 414 3.76 1.91 -19.52
N LEU A 415 2.70 1.12 -19.34
CA LEU A 415 1.33 1.62 -19.31
C LEU A 415 1.09 2.53 -18.09
N ALA A 416 1.45 2.05 -16.89
CA ALA A 416 1.28 2.78 -15.63
C ALA A 416 2.07 4.10 -15.60
N PHE A 417 3.26 4.13 -16.20
CA PHE A 417 4.11 5.33 -16.23
C PHE A 417 3.91 6.20 -17.47
N GLY A 418 2.94 5.88 -18.34
CA GLY A 418 2.60 6.72 -19.51
C GLY A 418 3.69 6.73 -20.60
N ILE A 419 4.44 5.64 -20.74
CA ILE A 419 5.48 5.44 -21.74
C ILE A 419 4.86 5.01 -23.08
N VAL A 420 3.80 4.20 -23.04
CA VAL A 420 3.10 3.68 -24.22
C VAL A 420 2.60 4.83 -25.11
N PRO A 421 2.95 4.85 -26.41
CA PRO A 421 2.38 5.80 -27.38
C PRO A 421 0.84 5.67 -27.43
N LYS A 422 0.14 6.79 -27.62
CA LYS A 422 -1.34 6.83 -27.52
C LYS A 422 -2.02 5.86 -28.51
N GLU A 423 -1.45 5.73 -29.69
CA GLU A 423 -1.87 4.84 -30.77
C GLU A 423 -1.73 3.34 -30.43
N HIS A 424 -0.87 2.99 -29.47
CA HIS A 424 -0.59 1.61 -29.05
C HIS A 424 -1.17 1.25 -27.68
N VAL A 425 -1.80 2.20 -26.98
CA VAL A 425 -2.46 1.92 -25.69
C VAL A 425 -3.44 0.75 -25.81
N LYS A 426 -4.25 0.74 -26.88
CA LYS A 426 -5.24 -0.33 -27.09
C LYS A 426 -4.59 -1.71 -27.29
N THR A 427 -3.55 -1.82 -28.12
CA THR A 427 -2.90 -3.12 -28.39
C THR A 427 -2.19 -3.64 -27.14
N VAL A 428 -1.57 -2.75 -26.36
CA VAL A 428 -0.95 -3.09 -25.08
C VAL A 428 -1.99 -3.50 -24.03
N THR A 429 -3.13 -2.81 -23.91
CA THR A 429 -4.18 -3.22 -22.96
C THR A 429 -4.85 -4.52 -23.37
N GLU A 430 -5.05 -4.77 -24.66
CA GLU A 430 -5.52 -6.06 -25.18
C GLU A 430 -4.54 -7.19 -24.84
N TYR A 431 -3.23 -6.97 -24.99
CA TYR A 431 -2.21 -7.93 -24.56
C TYR A 431 -2.27 -8.21 -23.05
N ILE A 432 -2.30 -7.17 -22.22
CA ILE A 432 -2.42 -7.28 -20.75
C ILE A 432 -3.64 -8.13 -20.36
N LYS A 433 -4.79 -7.90 -21.00
CA LYS A 433 -6.02 -8.67 -20.72
C LYS A 433 -5.87 -10.17 -20.97
N THR A 434 -5.00 -10.58 -21.89
CA THR A 434 -4.72 -12.01 -22.14
C THR A 434 -3.94 -12.67 -21.00
N ARG A 435 -3.23 -11.90 -20.18
CA ARG A 435 -2.40 -12.42 -19.07
C ARG A 435 -3.15 -12.52 -17.75
N GLY A 436 -4.21 -11.73 -17.54
CA GLY A 436 -4.92 -11.72 -16.25
C GLY A 436 -4.05 -11.16 -15.13
N MET A 437 -4.18 -11.72 -13.93
CA MET A 437 -3.37 -11.40 -12.76
C MET A 437 -2.06 -12.22 -12.74
N ALA A 438 -1.31 -12.26 -13.84
CA ALA A 438 -0.02 -12.96 -13.92
C ALA A 438 1.12 -12.18 -13.25
N CYS A 439 0.85 -11.55 -12.11
CA CYS A 439 1.80 -10.82 -11.30
C CYS A 439 1.49 -11.05 -9.83
N SER A 440 2.44 -10.70 -8.97
CA SER A 440 2.26 -10.79 -7.53
C SER A 440 1.26 -9.76 -7.01
N VAL A 441 1.00 -9.87 -5.71
CA VAL A 441 0.27 -8.87 -4.94
C VAL A 441 0.93 -7.49 -5.04
N TYR A 442 2.27 -7.41 -5.05
CA TYR A 442 3.03 -6.17 -5.28
C TYR A 442 2.81 -5.63 -6.70
N GLY A 443 2.96 -6.48 -7.73
CA GLY A 443 2.81 -6.10 -9.13
C GLY A 443 1.40 -5.59 -9.47
N ALA A 444 0.38 -6.09 -8.76
CA ALA A 444 -1.02 -5.72 -8.95
C ALA A 444 -1.28 -4.21 -8.77
N GLN A 445 -0.49 -3.51 -7.95
CA GLN A 445 -0.57 -2.05 -7.83
C GLN A 445 -0.47 -1.40 -9.22
N TYR A 446 0.63 -1.66 -9.94
CA TYR A 446 0.94 -1.01 -11.21
C TYR A 446 0.05 -1.49 -12.35
N LEU A 447 -0.37 -2.77 -12.33
CA LEU A 447 -1.38 -3.29 -13.25
C LEU A 447 -2.66 -2.46 -13.16
N LEU A 448 -3.20 -2.29 -11.94
CA LEU A 448 -4.43 -1.55 -11.73
C LEU A 448 -4.27 -0.06 -12.06
N GLU A 449 -3.15 0.58 -11.71
CA GLU A 449 -2.88 1.96 -12.10
C GLU A 449 -2.89 2.13 -13.63
N GLY A 450 -2.17 1.26 -14.36
CA GLY A 450 -2.10 1.31 -15.82
C GLY A 450 -3.45 1.11 -16.50
N LEU A 451 -4.28 0.18 -16.00
CA LEU A 451 -5.63 -0.07 -16.53
C LEU A 451 -6.54 1.15 -16.33
N TYR A 452 -6.58 1.74 -15.14
CA TYR A 452 -7.40 2.94 -14.92
C TYR A 452 -6.89 4.17 -15.68
N LEU A 453 -5.57 4.34 -15.83
CA LEU A 453 -5.00 5.41 -16.67
C LEU A 453 -5.34 5.25 -18.15
N SER A 454 -5.67 4.03 -18.57
CA SER A 454 -5.98 3.67 -19.96
C SER A 454 -7.49 3.50 -20.22
N ASN A 455 -8.34 3.94 -19.29
CA ASN A 455 -9.82 3.82 -19.33
C ASN A 455 -10.34 2.37 -19.36
N GLU A 456 -9.60 1.42 -18.80
CA GLU A 456 -9.97 0.00 -18.70
C GLU A 456 -10.63 -0.33 -17.35
N ALA A 457 -11.42 0.60 -16.82
CA ALA A 457 -11.96 0.58 -15.47
C ALA A 457 -12.83 -0.65 -15.15
N GLN A 458 -13.56 -1.18 -16.14
CA GLN A 458 -14.36 -2.40 -15.93
C GLN A 458 -13.47 -3.61 -15.67
N TYR A 459 -12.43 -3.80 -16.48
CA TYR A 459 -11.52 -4.92 -16.32
C TYR A 459 -10.72 -4.83 -15.01
N ALA A 460 -10.28 -3.62 -14.64
CA ALA A 460 -9.63 -3.40 -13.34
C ALA A 460 -10.56 -3.75 -12.16
N LEU A 461 -11.84 -3.36 -12.22
CA LEU A 461 -12.83 -3.72 -11.20
C LEU A 461 -13.09 -5.23 -11.16
N ASP A 462 -13.15 -5.89 -12.33
CA ASP A 462 -13.33 -7.34 -12.42
C ASP A 462 -12.15 -8.08 -11.78
N LEU A 463 -10.90 -7.63 -11.99
CA LEU A 463 -9.71 -8.19 -11.34
C LEU A 463 -9.73 -8.01 -9.82
N ILE A 464 -10.15 -6.84 -9.32
CA ILE A 464 -10.26 -6.59 -7.87
C ILE A 464 -11.32 -7.48 -7.24
N THR A 465 -12.46 -7.66 -7.92
CA THR A 465 -13.65 -8.31 -7.37
C THR A 465 -13.83 -9.76 -7.80
N ASP A 466 -12.81 -10.36 -8.41
CA ASP A 466 -12.83 -11.78 -8.74
C ASP A 466 -12.88 -12.64 -7.46
N THR A 467 -13.76 -13.64 -7.49
CA THR A 467 -13.99 -14.60 -6.41
C THR A 467 -13.76 -16.04 -6.86
N LYS A 468 -13.30 -16.26 -8.09
CA LYS A 468 -13.14 -17.60 -8.69
C LYS A 468 -11.69 -18.05 -8.72
N GLY A 469 -10.75 -17.12 -8.89
CA GLY A 469 -9.32 -17.39 -8.89
C GLY A 469 -8.69 -17.37 -7.49
N ASP A 470 -7.48 -17.93 -7.40
CA ASP A 470 -6.66 -17.93 -6.18
C ASP A 470 -5.61 -16.79 -6.15
N ARG A 471 -5.43 -16.07 -7.26
CA ARG A 471 -4.71 -14.78 -7.34
C ARG A 471 -5.67 -13.61 -7.16
N THR A 472 -6.40 -13.64 -6.05
CA THR A 472 -7.44 -12.66 -5.76
C THR A 472 -7.38 -12.22 -4.30
N TRP A 473 -7.81 -11.00 -4.02
CA TRP A 473 -7.99 -10.55 -2.63
C TRP A 473 -9.13 -11.30 -1.93
N TRP A 474 -10.12 -11.78 -2.69
CA TRP A 474 -11.19 -12.60 -2.13
C TRP A 474 -10.65 -13.94 -1.59
N ASN A 475 -9.71 -14.58 -2.28
CA ASN A 475 -9.04 -15.79 -1.77
C ASN A 475 -8.41 -15.55 -0.39
N MET A 476 -7.79 -14.39 -0.15
CA MET A 476 -7.23 -14.05 1.18
C MET A 476 -8.31 -14.07 2.27
N ILE A 477 -9.51 -13.57 1.97
CA ILE A 477 -10.65 -13.58 2.89
C ILE A 477 -11.18 -15.01 3.07
N GLU A 478 -11.28 -15.80 1.99
CA GLU A 478 -11.79 -17.17 2.03
C GLU A 478 -10.90 -18.10 2.85
N ILE A 479 -9.57 -17.96 2.78
CA ILE A 479 -8.65 -18.75 3.62
C ILE A 479 -8.64 -18.28 5.09
N GLY A 480 -9.40 -17.24 5.43
CA GLY A 480 -9.62 -16.76 6.79
C GLY A 480 -8.70 -15.61 7.23
N ALA A 481 -7.89 -15.05 6.33
CA ALA A 481 -7.03 -13.92 6.66
C ALA A 481 -7.84 -12.65 6.88
N THR A 482 -7.40 -11.83 7.84
CA THR A 482 -8.02 -10.53 8.16
C THR A 482 -7.07 -9.35 7.93
N MET A 483 -5.87 -9.64 7.46
CA MET A 483 -4.93 -8.68 6.88
C MET A 483 -4.55 -9.20 5.49
N THR A 484 -4.06 -8.33 4.60
CA THR A 484 -3.57 -8.77 3.30
C THR A 484 -2.28 -9.58 3.44
N LEU A 485 -2.03 -10.46 2.48
CA LEU A 485 -0.93 -11.43 2.52
C LEU A 485 0.31 -10.92 1.78
N GLU A 486 1.46 -11.54 2.04
CA GLU A 486 2.68 -11.28 1.26
C GLU A 486 2.55 -11.80 -0.18
N ALA A 487 1.99 -12.99 -0.35
CA ALA A 487 1.72 -13.59 -1.66
C ALA A 487 0.24 -13.96 -1.76
N TRP A 488 -0.25 -14.20 -2.96
CA TRP A 488 -1.67 -14.56 -3.19
C TRP A 488 -2.15 -15.74 -2.35
N ASP A 489 -1.24 -16.69 -2.09
CA ASP A 489 -1.44 -17.85 -1.22
C ASP A 489 -0.07 -18.45 -0.84
N VAL A 490 0.00 -19.23 0.26
CA VAL A 490 1.22 -19.93 0.69
C VAL A 490 1.75 -20.91 -0.35
N LYS A 491 0.92 -21.41 -1.28
CA LYS A 491 1.38 -22.25 -2.39
C LYS A 491 2.23 -21.49 -3.43
N TYR A 492 2.00 -20.18 -3.58
CA TYR A 492 2.80 -19.33 -4.46
C TYR A 492 4.10 -18.92 -3.78
N LYS A 493 4.12 -18.90 -2.44
CA LYS A 493 5.31 -18.58 -1.67
C LYS A 493 5.30 -19.31 -0.32
N PRO A 494 6.08 -20.40 -0.16
CA PRO A 494 5.95 -21.32 0.98
C PRO A 494 6.40 -20.75 2.33
N ASN A 495 7.02 -19.56 2.34
CA ASN A 495 7.42 -18.81 3.53
C ASN A 495 6.72 -17.44 3.61
N ALA A 496 5.50 -17.33 3.08
CA ALA A 496 4.68 -16.13 3.16
C ALA A 496 4.13 -15.87 4.58
N ASP A 497 4.01 -14.59 4.93
CA ASP A 497 3.23 -14.15 6.09
C ASP A 497 1.79 -13.73 5.71
N TRP A 498 0.95 -13.55 6.73
CA TRP A 498 -0.46 -13.20 6.62
C TRP A 498 -0.76 -11.75 7.04
N ASN A 499 0.25 -10.87 6.97
CA ASN A 499 0.20 -9.55 7.59
C ASN A 499 1.06 -8.51 6.84
N HIS A 500 0.87 -8.44 5.52
CA HIS A 500 1.72 -7.68 4.61
C HIS A 500 0.98 -6.48 4.00
N ALA A 501 1.51 -5.27 4.22
CA ALA A 501 0.83 -4.03 3.84
C ALA A 501 0.83 -3.73 2.34
N TRP A 502 1.74 -4.32 1.55
CA TRP A 502 1.75 -4.12 0.10
C TRP A 502 0.52 -4.70 -0.60
N GLY A 503 -0.27 -5.53 0.11
CA GLY A 503 -1.46 -6.15 -0.44
C GLY A 503 -2.67 -5.24 -0.47
N THR A 504 -2.50 -4.01 0.01
CA THR A 504 -3.57 -3.03 0.16
C THR A 504 -3.85 -2.21 -1.11
N ALA A 505 -3.27 -2.59 -2.26
CA ALA A 505 -3.48 -1.91 -3.54
C ALA A 505 -4.95 -1.54 -3.84
N PRO A 506 -5.96 -2.43 -3.67
CA PRO A 506 -7.35 -2.11 -3.97
C PRO A 506 -7.88 -0.87 -3.25
N LEU A 507 -7.40 -0.59 -2.03
CA LEU A 507 -7.83 0.57 -1.25
C LEU A 507 -7.34 1.87 -1.88
N ASN A 508 -6.06 2.00 -2.21
CA ASN A 508 -5.56 3.23 -2.81
C ASN A 508 -6.02 3.36 -4.27
N ILE A 509 -6.20 2.25 -5.00
CA ILE A 509 -6.80 2.25 -6.34
C ILE A 509 -8.24 2.75 -6.31
N THR A 510 -9.03 2.31 -5.33
CA THR A 510 -10.42 2.77 -5.11
C THR A 510 -10.47 4.30 -4.93
N THR A 511 -9.56 4.86 -4.15
CA THR A 511 -9.48 6.31 -3.89
C THR A 511 -8.91 7.08 -5.09
N ARG A 512 -7.70 6.74 -5.54
CA ARG A 512 -6.89 7.52 -6.47
C ARG A 512 -7.28 7.37 -7.93
N TYR A 513 -7.94 6.27 -8.30
CA TYR A 513 -8.19 5.92 -9.71
C TYR A 513 -9.65 5.58 -10.01
N MET A 514 -10.32 4.79 -9.15
CA MET A 514 -11.74 4.49 -9.35
C MET A 514 -12.63 5.71 -9.03
N TRP A 515 -12.44 6.35 -7.88
CA TRP A 515 -13.04 7.66 -7.60
C TRP A 515 -12.23 8.81 -8.21
N GLY A 516 -10.93 8.57 -8.47
CA GLY A 516 -10.04 9.54 -9.08
C GLY A 516 -9.71 10.72 -8.18
N ILE A 517 -9.82 10.56 -6.84
CA ILE A 517 -9.55 11.61 -5.86
C ILE A 517 -8.06 11.58 -5.49
N LYS A 518 -7.31 12.58 -5.94
CA LYS A 518 -5.87 12.73 -5.68
C LYS A 518 -5.47 14.20 -5.73
N PRO A 519 -4.34 14.62 -5.11
CA PRO A 519 -3.92 16.01 -5.18
C PRO A 519 -3.50 16.37 -6.62
N LYS A 520 -4.08 17.46 -7.15
CA LYS A 520 -3.66 18.10 -8.41
C LYS A 520 -2.63 19.20 -8.16
N ALA A 521 -2.78 19.90 -7.04
CA ALA A 521 -1.79 20.83 -6.50
C ALA A 521 -1.40 20.38 -5.08
N ALA A 522 -0.15 20.67 -4.72
CA ALA A 522 0.44 20.22 -3.46
C ALA A 522 -0.37 20.64 -2.23
N GLY A 523 -0.45 19.75 -1.24
CA GLY A 523 -1.22 19.93 -0.02
C GLY A 523 -2.73 19.91 -0.24
N PHE A 524 -3.20 19.23 -1.30
CA PHE A 524 -4.62 19.22 -1.69
C PHE A 524 -5.24 20.60 -1.88
N LYS A 525 -4.46 21.65 -2.19
CA LYS A 525 -5.00 22.99 -2.52
C LYS A 525 -6.02 22.90 -3.67
N ILE A 526 -5.71 22.03 -4.64
CA ILE A 526 -6.62 21.62 -5.71
C ILE A 526 -6.59 20.09 -5.74
N ALA A 527 -7.74 19.44 -5.62
CA ALA A 527 -7.89 18.01 -5.89
C ALA A 527 -8.22 17.77 -7.37
N GLU A 528 -7.75 16.67 -7.93
CA GLU A 528 -8.38 16.06 -9.11
C GLU A 528 -9.49 15.12 -8.62
N ILE A 529 -10.63 15.10 -9.32
CA ILE A 529 -11.70 14.10 -9.15
C ILE A 529 -12.09 13.58 -10.53
N GLN A 530 -11.67 12.35 -10.86
CA GLN A 530 -11.94 11.69 -12.14
C GLN A 530 -12.62 10.31 -11.92
N PRO A 531 -13.95 10.26 -11.71
CA PRO A 531 -14.61 9.00 -11.41
C PRO A 531 -14.66 8.05 -12.61
N GLN A 532 -14.23 6.81 -12.39
CA GLN A 532 -14.24 5.68 -13.31
C GLN A 532 -14.92 4.46 -12.66
N LEU A 533 -16.21 4.59 -12.38
CA LEU A 533 -16.97 3.68 -11.50
C LEU A 533 -17.51 2.42 -12.20
N ALA A 534 -17.11 2.17 -13.45
CA ALA A 534 -17.46 0.97 -14.21
C ALA A 534 -18.97 0.64 -14.17
N ASN A 535 -19.34 -0.60 -13.83
CA ASN A 535 -20.73 -1.06 -13.72
C ASN A 535 -21.37 -0.85 -12.33
N LEU A 536 -20.71 -0.15 -11.39
CA LEU A 536 -21.30 0.13 -10.07
C LEU A 536 -22.61 0.91 -10.21
N LYS A 537 -23.61 0.54 -9.41
CA LYS A 537 -24.91 1.21 -9.34
C LYS A 537 -24.89 2.38 -8.35
N PHE A 538 -24.13 2.25 -7.27
CA PHE A 538 -23.84 3.32 -6.34
C PHE A 538 -22.46 3.12 -5.72
N SER A 539 -21.88 4.22 -5.23
CA SER A 539 -20.70 4.19 -4.36
C SER A 539 -20.69 5.43 -3.46
N ASN A 540 -20.17 5.29 -2.24
CA ASN A 540 -19.89 6.40 -1.33
C ASN A 540 -18.45 6.28 -0.84
N ILE A 541 -17.74 7.40 -0.73
CA ILE A 541 -16.38 7.46 -0.21
C ILE A 541 -16.18 8.71 0.66
N LYS A 542 -15.40 8.55 1.73
CA LYS A 542 -14.83 9.63 2.55
C LYS A 542 -13.31 9.55 2.44
N VAL A 543 -12.69 10.61 1.93
CA VAL A 543 -11.24 10.69 1.74
C VAL A 543 -10.68 11.78 2.65
N PRO A 544 -9.87 11.42 3.67
CA PRO A 544 -9.26 12.41 4.54
C PRO A 544 -8.14 13.16 3.80
N THR A 545 -8.03 14.46 4.07
CA THR A 545 -6.92 15.32 3.64
C THR A 545 -6.51 16.22 4.79
N MET A 546 -5.36 16.89 4.68
CA MET A 546 -4.94 17.89 5.67
C MET A 546 -5.89 19.11 5.75
N ASN A 547 -6.66 19.38 4.69
CA ASN A 547 -7.61 20.50 4.65
C ASN A 547 -9.02 20.10 5.11
N GLY A 548 -9.23 18.84 5.50
CA GLY A 548 -10.52 18.28 5.84
C GLY A 548 -10.91 17.08 4.96
N VAL A 549 -12.11 16.56 5.15
CA VAL A 549 -12.56 15.34 4.49
C VAL A 549 -13.34 15.68 3.22
N ILE A 550 -12.94 15.11 2.08
CA ILE A 550 -13.75 15.10 0.86
C ILE A 550 -14.76 13.98 1.00
N LYS A 551 -16.06 14.28 0.87
CA LYS A 551 -17.11 13.26 0.81
C LYS A 551 -17.67 13.21 -0.59
N ALA A 552 -17.77 12.03 -1.18
CA ALA A 552 -18.34 11.86 -2.50
C ALA A 552 -19.31 10.67 -2.52
N SER A 553 -20.43 10.85 -3.20
CA SER A 553 -21.40 9.79 -3.46
C SER A 553 -21.82 9.80 -4.92
N PHE A 554 -22.08 8.61 -5.44
CA PHE A 554 -22.46 8.36 -6.82
C PHE A 554 -23.69 7.47 -6.85
N LYS A 555 -24.61 7.79 -7.75
CA LYS A 555 -25.76 6.95 -8.08
C LYS A 555 -25.98 6.92 -9.58
N LYS A 556 -26.16 5.71 -10.12
CA LYS A 556 -26.56 5.45 -11.50
C LYS A 556 -28.04 5.11 -11.55
N ASP A 557 -28.84 5.88 -12.29
CA ASP A 557 -30.25 5.60 -12.55
C ASP A 557 -30.54 5.65 -14.06
N LYS A 558 -30.88 4.49 -14.65
CA LYS A 558 -31.11 4.29 -16.10
C LYS A 558 -29.97 4.90 -16.95
N LYS A 559 -30.13 6.14 -17.39
CA LYS A 559 -29.18 6.91 -18.23
C LYS A 559 -28.58 8.12 -17.51
N THR A 560 -28.85 8.31 -16.22
CA THR A 560 -28.37 9.45 -15.44
C THR A 560 -27.33 8.98 -14.43
N HIS A 561 -26.20 9.67 -14.40
CA HIS A 561 -25.15 9.54 -13.40
C HIS A 561 -25.20 10.78 -12.51
N GLN A 562 -25.50 10.60 -11.23
CA GLN A 562 -25.50 11.69 -10.26
C GLN A 562 -24.31 11.54 -9.33
N TYR A 563 -23.57 12.63 -9.15
CA TYR A 563 -22.50 12.77 -8.18
C TYR A 563 -22.87 13.86 -7.17
N ILE A 564 -22.72 13.58 -5.88
CA ILE A 564 -22.81 14.57 -4.80
C ILE A 564 -21.45 14.61 -4.12
N ILE A 565 -20.81 15.77 -4.12
CA ILE A 565 -19.45 15.97 -3.64
C ILE A 565 -19.41 17.14 -2.68
N GLU A 566 -18.86 16.92 -1.49
CA GLU A 566 -18.56 17.94 -0.49
C GLU A 566 -17.06 18.19 -0.49
N ILE A 567 -16.66 19.42 -0.82
CA ILE A 567 -15.27 19.90 -0.77
C ILE A 567 -15.08 20.70 0.51
N PRO A 568 -14.08 20.39 1.36
CA PRO A 568 -13.87 21.10 2.61
C PRO A 568 -13.37 22.54 2.38
N GLU A 569 -13.35 23.34 3.45
CA GLU A 569 -12.80 24.69 3.41
C GLU A 569 -11.30 24.68 3.06
N ASN A 570 -10.78 25.81 2.53
CA ASN A 570 -9.38 26.00 2.16
C ASN A 570 -8.85 25.14 0.99
N MET A 571 -9.74 24.46 0.25
CA MET A 571 -9.38 23.79 -0.99
C MET A 571 -10.46 23.90 -2.08
N SER A 572 -10.08 23.50 -3.29
CA SER A 572 -10.98 23.34 -4.43
C SER A 572 -10.70 22.01 -5.14
N ALA A 573 -11.51 21.65 -6.14
CA ALA A 573 -11.29 20.47 -6.96
C ALA A 573 -11.63 20.70 -8.43
N GLU A 574 -10.90 20.01 -9.30
CA GLU A 574 -11.20 19.84 -10.71
C GLU A 574 -11.92 18.50 -10.92
N PHE A 575 -13.23 18.55 -11.16
CA PHE A 575 -14.00 17.38 -11.55
C PHE A 575 -13.90 17.16 -13.05
N LYS A 576 -13.33 16.04 -13.47
CA LYS A 576 -13.26 15.64 -14.88
C LYS A 576 -14.54 14.91 -15.26
N VAL A 577 -15.27 15.50 -16.21
CA VAL A 577 -16.48 14.90 -16.76
C VAL A 577 -16.09 13.62 -17.52
N PRO A 578 -16.63 12.44 -17.15
CA PRO A 578 -16.37 11.20 -17.88
C PRO A 578 -16.66 11.36 -19.37
N LEU A 579 -15.82 10.79 -20.23
CA LEU A 579 -15.79 10.96 -21.71
C LEU A 579 -17.01 10.37 -22.42
N ILE A 580 -18.19 10.88 -22.09
CA ILE A 580 -19.44 10.56 -22.77
C ILE A 580 -20.05 11.92 -23.14
N ASN A 581 -20.68 12.05 -24.31
CA ASN A 581 -21.33 13.28 -24.81
C ASN A 581 -22.59 13.63 -23.99
N LEU A 582 -22.44 13.80 -22.68
CA LEU A 582 -23.54 13.93 -21.75
C LEU A 582 -24.02 15.37 -21.70
N LYS A 583 -25.33 15.55 -21.80
CA LYS A 583 -25.96 16.78 -21.30
C LYS A 583 -25.85 16.74 -19.79
N GLY A 584 -25.15 17.70 -19.20
CA GLY A 584 -24.89 17.74 -17.77
C GLY A 584 -25.43 18.98 -17.08
N ARG A 585 -25.66 18.88 -15.76
CA ARG A 585 -25.93 20.03 -14.89
C ARG A 585 -24.99 20.00 -13.68
N HIS A 586 -24.53 21.18 -13.26
CA HIS A 586 -23.80 21.41 -12.02
C HIS A 586 -24.62 22.37 -11.16
N ASN A 587 -25.07 21.93 -9.98
CA ASN A 587 -25.96 22.68 -9.10
C ASN A 587 -27.18 23.26 -9.86
N GLY A 588 -27.78 22.44 -10.71
CA GLY A 588 -28.92 22.80 -11.55
C GLY A 588 -28.59 23.62 -12.81
N LYS A 589 -27.38 24.19 -12.96
CA LYS A 589 -26.97 24.98 -14.13
C LYS A 589 -26.41 24.07 -15.23
N LYS A 590 -26.75 24.33 -16.49
CA LYS A 590 -26.26 23.52 -17.63
C LYS A 590 -24.73 23.61 -17.73
N ILE A 591 -24.08 22.45 -17.88
CA ILE A 591 -22.66 22.36 -18.24
C ILE A 591 -22.52 22.67 -19.73
N LYS A 592 -21.51 23.47 -20.12
CA LYS A 592 -21.33 23.86 -21.52
C LYS A 592 -20.99 22.63 -22.39
N PRO A 593 -21.46 22.58 -23.65
CA PRO A 593 -21.01 21.54 -24.58
C PRO A 593 -19.48 21.54 -24.66
N LYS A 594 -18.86 20.34 -24.64
CA LYS A 594 -17.40 20.13 -24.66
C LYS A 594 -16.63 20.57 -23.40
N GLN A 595 -17.29 21.04 -22.35
CA GLN A 595 -16.61 21.32 -21.08
C GLN A 595 -16.22 19.99 -20.42
N GLN A 596 -14.91 19.74 -20.32
CA GLN A 596 -14.36 18.51 -19.75
C GLN A 596 -14.04 18.62 -18.25
N ILE A 597 -13.94 19.85 -17.73
CA ILE A 597 -13.56 20.13 -16.33
C ILE A 597 -14.60 21.07 -15.70
N ILE A 598 -15.03 20.72 -14.49
CA ILE A 598 -15.88 21.54 -13.63
C ILE A 598 -15.07 21.90 -12.38
N ILE A 599 -14.97 23.20 -12.08
CA ILE A 599 -14.34 23.66 -10.85
C ILE A 599 -15.34 23.55 -9.70
N LEU A 600 -14.96 22.84 -8.66
CA LEU A 600 -15.68 22.68 -7.41
C LEU A 600 -14.95 23.50 -6.34
N ASN A 601 -15.55 24.60 -5.89
CA ASN A 601 -15.02 25.35 -4.74
C ASN A 601 -15.39 24.61 -3.43
N SER A 602 -14.97 25.13 -2.28
CA SER A 602 -15.44 24.61 -0.99
C SER A 602 -16.98 24.63 -0.91
N GLY A 603 -17.58 23.55 -0.41
CA GLY A 603 -19.02 23.39 -0.25
C GLY A 603 -19.59 22.16 -0.97
N ASN A 604 -20.92 22.14 -1.10
CA ASN A 604 -21.66 21.02 -1.68
C ASN A 604 -21.92 21.21 -3.18
N HIS A 605 -21.70 20.14 -3.94
CA HIS A 605 -21.88 20.10 -5.38
C HIS A 605 -22.69 18.89 -5.81
N THR A 606 -23.70 19.12 -6.63
CA THR A 606 -24.47 18.09 -7.33
C THR A 606 -24.15 18.17 -8.81
N ILE A 607 -23.69 17.07 -9.40
CA ILE A 607 -23.37 16.94 -10.82
C ILE A 607 -24.24 15.83 -11.39
N ASP A 608 -25.16 16.19 -12.28
CA ASP A 608 -26.03 15.24 -12.98
C ASP A 608 -25.59 15.15 -14.44
N LEU A 609 -25.19 13.96 -14.89
CA LEU A 609 -24.79 13.71 -16.27
C LEU A 609 -25.75 12.72 -16.92
N LYS A 610 -26.33 13.06 -18.08
CA LYS A 610 -27.30 12.22 -18.80
C LYS A 610 -26.74 11.68 -20.11
N GLN A 611 -26.78 10.34 -20.25
CA GLN A 611 -26.42 9.57 -21.45
C GLN A 611 -27.43 9.72 -22.58
#